data_AF-A0A3B0ULU0-F1
#
_entry.id   AF-A0A3B0ULU0-F1
#
_cell.length_a   1.000
_cell.length_b   1.000
_cell.length_c   1.000
_cell.angle_alpha   90.00
_cell.angle_beta   90.00
_cell.angle_gamma   90.00
#
_symmetry.space_group_name_H-M   'P 1'
#
loop_
_entity.id
_entity.type
_entity.pdbx_description
1 polymer ?
#
loop_
_entity_poly.entity_id
_entity_poly.type
_entity_poly.pdbx_seq_one_letter_code
_entity_poly.pdbx_strand_id
1 'polypeptide(L)'
;MRKIKKVFIGSFISISIFVFVGFQSDFFEIAKQIDIYTTLFKELNMYYVDEVNPAKLTNNAINHMLSNLDPYTRYYDEQGVESSRIASAGEYGGIGIVSRHENNTLTIREIVKNSPAEKRGI
;
A
#
# COMPACT_ATOMS: atom_id res chain seq x y z
N MET A 1 2.42 -36.34 46.84
CA MET A 1 1.55 -35.48 45.98
C MET A 1 1.85 -33.98 46.06
N ARG A 2 2.18 -33.40 47.24
CA ARG A 2 2.36 -31.93 47.41
C ARG A 2 3.60 -31.33 46.72
N LYS A 3 4.72 -32.06 46.64
CA LYS A 3 5.96 -31.60 45.96
C LYS A 3 5.81 -31.57 44.42
N ILE A 4 5.13 -32.58 43.85
CA ILE A 4 4.86 -32.66 42.39
C ILE A 4 4.00 -31.48 41.93
N LYS A 5 2.95 -31.12 42.70
CA LYS A 5 2.12 -29.94 42.38
C LYS A 5 2.93 -28.63 42.35
N LYS A 6 3.89 -28.44 43.26
CA LYS A 6 4.73 -27.21 43.29
C LYS A 6 5.66 -27.11 42.08
N VAL A 7 6.22 -28.23 41.62
CA VAL A 7 7.06 -28.27 40.41
C VAL A 7 6.25 -27.95 39.15
N PHE A 8 5.03 -28.49 39.05
CA PHE A 8 4.11 -28.17 37.95
C PHE A 8 3.73 -26.68 37.92
N ILE A 9 3.39 -26.09 39.08
CA ILE A 9 3.11 -24.65 39.18
C ILE A 9 4.35 -23.82 38.76
N GLY A 10 5.54 -24.18 39.22
CA GLY A 10 6.77 -23.46 38.87
C GLY A 10 7.09 -23.50 37.38
N SER A 11 6.91 -24.67 36.75
CA SER A 11 7.08 -24.85 35.30
C SER A 11 6.07 -24.02 34.50
N PHE A 12 4.80 -24.03 34.93
CA PHE A 12 3.74 -23.26 34.28
C PHE A 12 3.97 -21.74 34.36
N ILE A 13 4.46 -21.24 35.50
CA ILE A 13 4.82 -19.82 35.67
C ILE A 13 6.02 -19.46 34.79
N SER A 14 7.05 -20.31 34.75
CA SER A 14 8.22 -20.09 33.90
C SER A 14 7.86 -20.03 32.42
N ILE A 15 7.01 -20.96 31.95
CA ILE A 15 6.49 -20.99 30.59
C ILE A 15 5.66 -19.74 30.29
N SER A 16 4.79 -19.33 31.22
CA SER A 16 3.96 -18.12 31.04
C SER A 16 4.81 -16.86 30.94
N ILE A 17 5.85 -16.74 31.76
CA ILE A 17 6.79 -15.61 31.71
C ILE A 17 7.57 -15.62 30.39
N PHE A 18 8.03 -16.80 29.95
CA PHE A 18 8.79 -16.93 28.70
C PHE A 18 7.95 -16.54 27.48
N VAL A 19 6.69 -16.97 27.43
CA VAL A 19 5.74 -16.58 26.37
C VAL A 19 5.43 -15.08 26.42
N PHE A 20 5.25 -14.50 27.62
CA PHE A 20 4.93 -13.08 27.78
C PHE A 20 6.10 -12.16 27.34
N VAL A 21 7.34 -12.54 27.65
CA VAL A 21 8.53 -11.78 27.24
C VAL A 21 8.73 -11.82 25.72
N GLY A 22 8.50 -12.97 25.07
CA GLY A 22 8.63 -13.11 23.62
C GLY A 22 7.60 -12.28 22.83
N PHE A 23 6.40 -12.06 23.38
CA PHE A 23 5.39 -11.22 22.72
C PHE A 23 5.67 -9.71 22.86
N GLN A 24 6.37 -9.24 23.90
CA GLN A 24 6.60 -7.80 24.10
C GLN A 24 7.62 -7.19 23.13
N SER A 25 8.63 -7.94 22.69
CA SER A 25 9.72 -7.42 21.86
C SER A 25 9.23 -6.90 20.51
N ASP A 26 8.41 -7.69 19.82
CA ASP A 26 8.08 -7.43 18.42
C ASP A 26 7.09 -6.27 18.30
N PHE A 27 6.08 -6.23 19.19
CA PHE A 27 5.13 -5.13 19.24
C PHE A 27 5.81 -3.80 19.61
N PHE A 28 6.77 -3.84 20.53
CA PHE A 28 7.52 -2.65 20.91
C PHE A 28 8.34 -2.11 19.74
N GLU A 29 9.02 -2.98 18.98
CA GLU A 29 9.78 -2.58 17.81
C GLU A 29 8.89 -1.97 16.72
N ILE A 30 7.75 -2.60 16.42
CA ILE A 30 6.77 -2.08 15.44
C ILE A 30 6.27 -0.70 15.85
N ALA A 31 5.85 -0.53 17.11
CA ALA A 31 5.35 0.75 17.61
C ALA A 31 6.41 1.85 17.48
N LYS A 32 7.67 1.52 17.80
CA LYS A 32 8.81 2.44 17.66
C LYS A 32 9.02 2.86 16.20
N GLN A 33 8.94 1.94 15.24
CA GLN A 33 9.12 2.31 13.83
C GLN A 33 7.97 3.17 13.27
N ILE A 34 6.74 2.90 13.70
CA ILE A 34 5.58 3.73 13.35
C ILE A 34 5.74 5.16 13.91
N ASP A 35 6.23 5.30 15.13
CA ASP A 35 6.48 6.60 15.75
C ASP A 35 7.56 7.39 15.01
N ILE A 36 8.68 6.73 14.65
CA ILE A 36 9.75 7.33 13.84
C ILE A 36 9.21 7.80 12.49
N TYR A 37 8.45 6.95 11.79
CA TYR A 37 7.83 7.31 10.51
C TYR A 37 6.89 8.51 10.64
N THR A 38 6.02 8.49 11.66
CA THR A 38 5.03 9.55 11.86
C THR A 38 5.70 10.88 12.21
N THR A 39 6.74 10.85 13.04
CA THR A 39 7.53 12.03 13.39
C THR A 39 8.22 12.60 12.16
N LEU A 40 8.95 11.76 11.41
CA LEU A 40 9.61 12.18 10.17
C LEU A 40 8.63 12.80 9.18
N PHE A 41 7.48 12.17 8.99
CA PHE A 41 6.46 12.64 8.07
C PHE A 41 5.89 14.00 8.49
N LYS A 42 5.64 14.21 9.79
CA LYS A 42 5.21 15.51 10.32
C LYS A 42 6.26 16.60 10.12
N GLU A 43 7.50 16.32 10.47
CA GLU A 43 8.62 17.25 10.31
C GLU A 43 8.78 17.70 8.86
N LEU A 44 8.75 16.74 7.91
CA LEU A 44 8.78 17.05 6.48
C LEU A 44 7.60 17.93 6.05
N ASN A 45 6.37 17.62 6.48
CA ASN A 45 5.22 18.42 6.10
C ASN A 45 5.20 19.83 6.70
N MET A 46 5.80 20.03 7.88
CA MET A 46 5.78 21.32 8.57
C MET A 46 6.96 22.22 8.20
N TYR A 47 8.14 21.65 7.93
CA TYR A 47 9.38 22.40 7.87
C TYR A 47 10.12 22.29 6.53
N TYR A 48 9.62 21.48 5.58
CA TYR A 48 10.22 21.44 4.25
C TYR A 48 9.96 22.73 3.48
N VAL A 49 10.94 23.14 2.68
CA VAL A 49 10.93 24.43 1.96
C VAL A 49 9.86 24.50 0.88
N ASP A 50 9.57 23.37 0.23
CA ASP A 50 8.58 23.27 -0.84
C ASP A 50 7.30 22.59 -0.35
N GLU A 51 6.20 22.84 -1.06
CA GLU A 51 4.94 22.15 -0.79
C GLU A 51 5.08 20.65 -1.08
N VAL A 52 4.80 19.84 -0.07
CA VAL A 52 4.83 18.38 -0.13
C VAL A 52 3.41 17.82 -0.20
N ASN A 53 3.17 16.93 -1.15
CA ASN A 53 1.90 16.20 -1.24
C ASN A 53 1.96 14.95 -0.33
N PRO A 54 1.20 14.92 0.79
CA PRO A 54 1.29 13.84 1.78
C PRO A 54 0.89 12.47 1.20
N ALA A 55 -0.13 12.44 0.34
CA ALA A 55 -0.62 11.22 -0.30
C ALA A 55 0.45 10.64 -1.24
N LYS A 56 1.06 11.49 -2.08
CA LYS A 56 2.12 11.06 -3.00
C LYS A 56 3.33 10.52 -2.27
N LEU A 57 3.76 11.17 -1.18
CA LEU A 57 4.89 10.70 -0.37
C LEU A 57 4.62 9.34 0.25
N THR A 58 3.43 9.17 0.86
CA THR A 58 3.03 7.91 1.50
C THR A 58 2.95 6.79 0.47
N ASN A 59 2.29 7.03 -0.67
CA ASN A 59 2.17 6.03 -1.73
C ASN A 59 3.55 5.59 -2.26
N ASN A 60 4.46 6.53 -2.47
CA ASN A 60 5.83 6.23 -2.88
C ASN A 60 6.58 5.40 -1.83
N ALA A 61 6.48 5.78 -0.55
CA ALA A 61 7.12 5.04 0.53
C ALA A 61 6.63 3.59 0.60
N ILE A 62 5.32 3.36 0.52
CA ILE A 62 4.73 2.01 0.51
C ILE A 62 5.23 1.21 -0.70
N ASN A 63 5.18 1.79 -1.90
CA ASN A 63 5.64 1.13 -3.11
C ASN A 63 7.13 0.73 -3.04
N HIS A 64 7.98 1.59 -2.47
CA HIS A 64 9.40 1.27 -2.27
C HIS A 64 9.64 0.23 -1.17
N MET A 65 8.82 0.19 -0.11
CA MET A 65 8.88 -0.89 0.87
C MET A 65 8.54 -2.23 0.24
N LEU A 66 7.52 -2.27 -0.62
CA LEU A 66 7.07 -3.49 -1.29
C LEU A 66 8.00 -3.93 -2.43
N SER A 67 8.72 -3.02 -3.08
CA SER A 67 9.60 -3.37 -4.21
C SER A 67 10.72 -4.35 -3.85
N ASN A 68 11.10 -4.40 -2.57
CA ASN A 68 12.12 -5.32 -2.07
C ASN A 68 11.54 -6.60 -1.43
N LEU A 69 10.21 -6.69 -1.30
CA LEU A 69 9.56 -7.83 -0.66
C LEU A 69 9.39 -8.98 -1.66
N ASP A 70 8.59 -8.76 -2.70
CA ASP A 70 8.33 -9.73 -3.77
C ASP A 70 7.63 -9.04 -4.97
N PRO A 71 7.59 -9.65 -6.19
CA PRO A 71 7.01 -9.02 -7.38
C PRO A 71 5.47 -9.11 -7.47
N TYR A 72 4.82 -9.84 -6.58
CA TYR A 72 3.39 -10.12 -6.57
C TYR A 72 2.61 -9.25 -5.57
N THR A 73 3.26 -8.80 -4.50
CA THR A 73 2.68 -7.91 -3.51
C THR A 73 2.70 -6.48 -4.03
N ARG A 74 1.51 -5.95 -4.32
CA ARG A 74 1.33 -4.59 -4.84
C ARG A 74 0.35 -3.81 -3.98
N TYR A 75 0.71 -2.56 -3.70
CA TYR A 75 -0.20 -1.59 -3.11
C TYR A 75 -0.98 -0.87 -4.20
N TYR A 76 -2.28 -0.71 -3.98
CA TYR A 76 -3.16 0.12 -4.80
C TYR A 76 -3.81 1.15 -3.89
N ASP A 77 -3.74 2.42 -4.29
CA ASP A 77 -4.59 3.46 -3.73
C ASP A 77 -6.02 3.32 -4.28
N GLU A 78 -6.94 4.17 -3.81
CA GLU A 78 -8.36 4.10 -4.18
C GLU A 78 -8.59 4.09 -5.71
N GLN A 79 -7.87 4.94 -6.44
CA GLN A 79 -7.95 5.01 -7.91
C GLN A 79 -7.36 3.77 -8.57
N GLY A 80 -6.24 3.26 -8.03
CA GLY A 80 -5.61 2.02 -8.49
C GLY A 80 -6.51 0.81 -8.30
N VAL A 81 -7.23 0.72 -7.17
CA VAL A 81 -8.19 -0.35 -6.90
C VAL A 81 -9.32 -0.33 -7.93
N GLU A 82 -9.90 0.84 -8.20
CA GLU A 82 -10.97 0.95 -9.20
C GLU A 82 -10.48 0.59 -10.61
N SER A 83 -9.30 1.08 -10.98
CA SER A 83 -8.68 0.73 -12.27
C SER A 83 -8.43 -0.77 -12.40
N SER A 84 -7.94 -1.41 -11.33
CA SER A 84 -7.75 -2.86 -11.29
C SER A 84 -9.07 -3.60 -11.39
N ARG A 85 -10.12 -3.12 -10.73
CA ARG A 85 -11.46 -3.72 -10.79
C ARG A 85 -12.02 -3.66 -12.22
N ILE A 86 -11.89 -2.53 -12.89
CA ILE A 86 -12.28 -2.36 -14.30
C ILE A 86 -11.49 -3.32 -15.19
N ALA A 87 -10.16 -3.39 -15.02
CA ALA A 87 -9.31 -4.29 -15.79
C ALA A 87 -9.68 -5.77 -15.56
N SER A 88 -9.97 -6.17 -14.31
CA SER A 88 -10.38 -7.53 -13.95
C SER A 88 -11.78 -7.91 -14.42
N ALA A 89 -12.69 -6.93 -14.57
CA ALA A 89 -14.02 -7.15 -15.13
C ALA A 89 -13.96 -7.57 -16.61
N GLY A 90 -12.82 -7.36 -17.29
CA GLY A 90 -12.64 -7.70 -18.70
C GLY A 90 -13.41 -6.77 -19.66
N GLU A 91 -14.13 -5.79 -19.12
CA GLU A 91 -14.80 -4.75 -19.90
C GLU A 91 -13.84 -3.59 -20.14
N TYR A 92 -13.59 -3.26 -21.41
CA TYR A 92 -12.81 -2.09 -21.78
C TYR A 92 -13.57 -0.82 -21.36
N GLY A 93 -13.15 -0.20 -20.25
CA GLY A 93 -13.74 1.03 -19.69
C GLY A 93 -13.39 2.32 -20.44
N GLY A 94 -12.90 2.24 -21.68
CA GLY A 94 -12.55 3.41 -22.50
C GLY A 94 -13.65 3.79 -23.50
N ILE A 95 -13.59 5.03 -24.01
CA ILE A 95 -14.52 5.51 -25.05
C ILE A 95 -14.19 5.01 -26.47
N GLY A 96 -13.09 4.27 -26.63
CA GLY A 96 -12.66 3.67 -27.91
C GLY A 96 -11.86 4.60 -28.82
N ILE A 97 -11.03 5.47 -28.23
CA ILE A 97 -10.13 6.37 -28.97
C ILE A 97 -8.69 5.92 -28.74
N VAL A 98 -7.94 5.77 -29.82
CA VAL A 98 -6.48 5.63 -29.78
C VAL A 98 -5.88 7.00 -30.08
N SER A 99 -5.45 7.69 -29.03
CA SER A 99 -4.77 8.98 -29.15
C SER A 99 -3.26 8.81 -29.13
N ARG A 100 -2.57 9.74 -29.78
CA ARG A 100 -1.11 9.87 -29.73
C ARG A 100 -0.79 11.31 -29.33
N HIS A 101 0.19 11.45 -28.45
CA HIS A 101 0.75 12.75 -28.10
C HIS A 101 1.97 13.00 -28.99
N GLU A 102 1.90 13.99 -29.87
CA GLU A 102 2.96 14.35 -30.81
C GLU A 102 3.12 15.87 -30.85
N ASN A 103 4.36 16.37 -30.78
CA ASN A 103 4.67 17.81 -30.79
C ASN A 103 3.83 18.64 -29.79
N ASN A 104 3.74 18.15 -28.54
CA ASN A 104 2.94 18.80 -27.48
C ASN A 104 1.43 18.95 -27.80
N THR A 105 0.94 18.21 -28.80
CA THR A 105 -0.46 18.21 -29.24
C THR A 105 -1.04 16.81 -29.15
N LEU A 106 -2.21 16.68 -28.53
CA LEU A 106 -2.95 15.42 -28.48
C LEU A 106 -3.71 15.23 -29.79
N THR A 107 -3.38 14.20 -30.55
CA THR A 107 -4.02 13.89 -31.83
C THR A 107 -4.73 12.54 -31.76
N ILE A 108 -5.92 12.43 -32.34
CA ILE A 108 -6.63 11.16 -32.47
C ILE A 108 -6.06 10.40 -33.67
N ARG A 109 -5.50 9.21 -33.44
CA ARG A 109 -4.95 8.37 -34.51
C ARG A 109 -6.04 7.50 -35.14
N GLU A 110 -6.88 6.91 -34.29
CA GLU A 110 -7.84 5.90 -34.70
C GLU A 110 -9.02 5.87 -33.72
N ILE A 111 -10.21 5.59 -34.24
CA ILE A 111 -11.43 5.39 -33.47
C ILE A 111 -11.90 3.97 -33.70
N VAL A 112 -12.14 3.25 -32.61
CA VAL A 112 -12.57 1.85 -32.66
C VAL A 112 -14.00 1.79 -33.21
N LYS A 113 -14.23 0.94 -34.21
CA LYS A 113 -15.56 0.74 -34.80
C LYS A 113 -16.58 0.26 -33.76
N ASN A 114 -17.80 0.79 -33.81
CA ASN A 114 -18.90 0.61 -32.87
C ASN A 114 -18.66 1.14 -31.44
N SER A 115 -17.59 1.92 -31.21
CA SER A 115 -17.27 2.49 -29.91
C SER A 115 -18.21 3.64 -29.52
N PRO A 116 -18.28 3.99 -28.22
CA PRO A 116 -18.96 5.20 -27.77
C PRO A 116 -18.49 6.48 -28.48
N ALA A 117 -17.20 6.60 -28.80
CA ALA A 117 -16.63 7.74 -29.51
C ALA A 117 -17.16 7.86 -30.95
N GLU A 118 -17.21 6.75 -31.69
CA GLU A 118 -17.77 6.72 -33.06
C GLU A 118 -19.26 7.10 -33.05
N LYS A 119 -20.03 6.55 -32.11
CA LYS A 119 -21.47 6.86 -31.95
C LYS A 119 -21.75 8.33 -31.64
N ARG A 120 -20.75 9.05 -31.13
CA ARG A 120 -20.84 10.49 -30.79
C ARG A 120 -20.25 11.39 -31.89
N GLY A 121 -19.70 10.82 -32.96
CA GLY A 121 -19.11 11.57 -34.06
C GLY A 121 -17.82 12.32 -33.69
N ILE A 122 -17.07 11.79 -32.72
CA ILE A 122 -15.71 12.25 -32.40
C ILE A 122 -14.77 11.90 -33.57
#